data_AF-A0A4V6A5N4-F1
#
_entry.id   AF-A0A4V6A5N4-F1
#
_cell.length_a   1.000
_cell.length_b   1.000
_cell.length_c   1.000
_cell.angle_alpha   90.00
_cell.angle_beta   90.00
_cell.angle_gamma   90.00
#
_symmetry.space_group_name_H-M   'P 1'
#
loop_
_entity.id
_entity.type
_entity.pdbx_description
1 polymer ?
#
loop_
_entity_poly.entity_id
_entity_poly.type
_entity_poly.pdbx_seq_one_letter_code
_entity_poly.pdbx_strand_id
1 'polypeptide(L)'
;MNLIENMPVEADATVWGALLDACRTHKNLDLAEIAAKKLLQLELTMLGLPSFYQTFMRPKVVDKKVHIFSGGGSPSHPEHEMILKKLGKLGALLREAGYCPDGSFVMHDVDEEDKVHSLRDHSEKLAVAYGLLKVPEGMPIRVMKNLRVCGDCHSTIKVIAQVTGRDDFEGY
;
A
#
# COMPACT_ATOMS: atom_id res chain seq x y z
N MET A 1 4.59 -10.07 -22.76
CA MET A 1 4.05 -11.00 -21.74
C MET A 1 4.48 -12.45 -21.95
N ASN A 2 5.33 -12.73 -22.95
CA ASN A 2 5.74 -14.08 -23.35
C ASN A 2 6.45 -14.92 -22.27
N LEU A 3 6.94 -14.37 -21.17
CA LEU A 3 7.69 -15.17 -20.19
C LEU A 3 6.76 -16.03 -19.32
N ILE A 4 5.65 -15.47 -18.84
CA ILE A 4 4.70 -16.18 -17.97
C ILE A 4 3.74 -17.05 -18.79
N GLU A 5 3.33 -16.58 -19.97
CA GLU A 5 2.40 -17.31 -20.84
C GLU A 5 3.00 -18.61 -21.40
N ASN A 6 4.33 -18.73 -21.45
CA ASN A 6 5.03 -19.93 -21.92
C ASN A 6 5.51 -20.85 -20.80
N MET A 7 5.12 -20.61 -19.54
CA MET A 7 5.47 -21.51 -18.45
C MET A 7 4.68 -22.82 -18.54
N PRO A 8 5.31 -23.98 -18.29
CA PRO A 8 4.63 -25.27 -18.33
C PRO A 8 3.66 -25.49 -17.14
N VAL A 9 3.66 -24.58 -16.17
CA VAL A 9 2.85 -24.60 -14.95
C VAL A 9 2.23 -23.22 -14.71
N GLU A 10 1.06 -23.19 -14.08
CA GLU A 10 0.40 -21.94 -13.71
C GLU A 10 1.24 -21.18 -12.68
N ALA A 11 1.46 -19.89 -12.92
CA ALA A 11 2.25 -19.03 -12.06
C ALA A 11 1.56 -18.81 -10.70
N ASP A 12 2.27 -19.13 -9.63
CA ASP A 12 1.82 -18.97 -8.25
C ASP A 12 2.14 -17.58 -7.67
N ALA A 13 1.81 -17.36 -6.39
CA ALA A 13 2.02 -16.08 -5.73
C ALA A 13 3.50 -15.67 -5.71
N THR A 14 4.43 -16.62 -5.66
CA THR A 14 5.86 -16.36 -5.70
C THR A 14 6.29 -15.82 -7.06
N VAL A 15 5.81 -16.43 -8.15
CA VAL A 15 6.12 -15.98 -9.52
C VAL A 15 5.56 -14.59 -9.81
N TRP A 16 4.30 -14.33 -9.43
CA TRP A 16 3.69 -13.01 -9.63
C TRP A 16 4.31 -11.94 -8.73
N GLY A 17 4.73 -12.29 -7.51
CA GLY A 17 5.47 -11.40 -6.61
C GLY A 17 6.82 -10.99 -7.21
N ALA A 18 7.58 -11.98 -7.71
CA ALA A 18 8.85 -11.72 -8.40
C ALA A 18 8.68 -10.86 -9.66
N LEU A 19 7.62 -11.10 -10.46
CA LEU A 19 7.33 -10.26 -11.61
C LEU A 19 7.02 -8.82 -11.19
N LEU A 20 6.20 -8.64 -10.16
CA LEU A 20 5.81 -7.33 -9.66
C LEU A 20 7.03 -6.53 -9.16
N ASP A 21 7.97 -7.21 -8.51
CA ASP A 21 9.26 -6.63 -8.12
C ASP A 21 10.11 -6.21 -9.32
N ALA A 22 10.21 -7.06 -10.34
CA ALA A 22 10.94 -6.72 -11.56
C ALA A 22 10.30 -5.51 -12.27
N CYS A 23 8.96 -5.45 -12.30
CA CYS A 23 8.24 -4.34 -12.90
C CYS A 23 8.56 -2.99 -12.23
N ARG A 24 8.78 -2.98 -10.91
CA ARG A 24 9.22 -1.78 -10.19
C ARG A 24 10.59 -1.32 -10.67
N THR A 25 11.57 -2.22 -10.73
CA THR A 25 12.96 -1.91 -11.14
C THR A 25 13.01 -1.34 -12.56
N HIS A 26 12.18 -1.90 -13.44
CA HIS A 26 12.11 -1.48 -14.85
C HIS A 26 11.03 -0.41 -15.12
N LYS A 27 10.35 0.10 -14.08
CA LYS A 27 9.27 1.10 -14.17
C LYS A 27 8.16 0.70 -15.16
N ASN A 28 7.89 -0.60 -15.30
CA ASN A 28 6.86 -1.13 -16.18
C ASN A 28 5.52 -1.21 -15.42
N LEU A 29 4.79 -0.09 -15.43
CA LEU A 29 3.57 0.07 -14.64
C LEU A 29 2.41 -0.81 -15.13
N ASP A 30 2.29 -1.00 -16.44
CA ASP A 30 1.23 -1.84 -17.03
C ASP A 30 1.37 -3.30 -16.57
N LEU A 31 2.60 -3.81 -16.57
CA LEU A 31 2.88 -5.18 -16.14
C LEU A 31 2.80 -5.34 -14.61
N ALA A 32 3.16 -4.29 -13.86
CA ALA A 32 2.97 -4.24 -12.42
C ALA A 32 1.47 -4.35 -12.05
N GLU A 33 0.59 -3.66 -12.76
CA GLU A 33 -0.84 -3.74 -12.55
C GLU A 33 -1.38 -5.16 -12.76
N ILE A 34 -0.92 -5.83 -13.81
CA ILE A 34 -1.36 -7.20 -14.10
C ILE A 34 -0.87 -8.17 -13.02
N ALA A 35 0.40 -8.06 -12.62
CA ALA A 35 0.94 -8.90 -11.56
C ALA A 35 0.23 -8.68 -10.22
N ALA A 36 -0.08 -7.44 -9.86
CA ALA A 36 -0.84 -7.11 -8.64
C ALA A 36 -2.27 -7.70 -8.66
N LYS A 37 -2.98 -7.61 -9.79
CA LYS A 37 -4.31 -8.21 -9.95
C LYS A 37 -4.29 -9.74 -9.80
N LYS A 38 -3.24 -10.39 -10.34
CA LYS A 38 -3.07 -11.84 -10.25
C LYS A 38 -2.75 -12.31 -8.83
N LEU A 39 -1.90 -11.59 -8.10
CA LEU A 39 -1.63 -11.85 -6.68
C LEU A 39 -2.92 -11.78 -5.84
N LEU A 40 -3.72 -10.74 -6.03
CA LEU A 40 -4.99 -10.58 -5.33
C LEU A 40 -5.95 -11.75 -5.64
N GLN A 41 -6.00 -12.19 -6.90
CA GLN A 41 -6.85 -13.33 -7.30
C GLN A 41 -6.40 -14.64 -6.67
N LEU A 42 -5.09 -14.91 -6.63
CA LEU A 42 -4.54 -16.13 -6.04
C LEU A 42 -4.82 -16.20 -4.54
N GLU A 43 -4.65 -15.09 -3.84
CA GLU A 43 -4.91 -15.02 -2.40
C GLU A 43 -6.38 -15.31 -2.05
N LEU A 44 -7.32 -14.71 -2.79
CA LEU A 44 -8.75 -14.97 -2.60
C LEU A 44 -9.12 -16.44 -2.86
N THR A 45 -8.36 -17.10 -3.73
CA THR A 45 -8.51 -18.53 -4.01
C THR A 45 -7.91 -19.39 -2.89
N MET A 46 -6.79 -18.98 -2.29
CA MET A 46 -6.11 -19.69 -1.20
C MET A 46 -6.93 -19.70 0.11
N LEU A 47 -7.79 -18.71 0.34
CA LEU A 47 -8.68 -18.66 1.50
C LEU A 47 -9.79 -19.72 1.49
N GLY A 48 -9.89 -20.54 0.44
CA GLY A 48 -10.83 -21.68 0.38
C GLY A 48 -12.31 -21.28 0.45
N LEU A 49 -12.62 -19.99 0.21
CA LEU A 49 -13.97 -19.46 0.38
C LEU A 49 -14.90 -19.99 -0.71
N PRO A 50 -16.07 -20.58 -0.36
CA PRO A 50 -17.09 -20.97 -1.32
C PRO A 50 -17.48 -19.79 -2.21
N SER A 51 -17.84 -20.04 -3.46
CA SER A 51 -18.10 -19.01 -4.51
C SER A 51 -19.06 -17.90 -4.08
N PHE A 52 -20.00 -18.19 -3.17
CA PHE A 52 -20.91 -17.21 -2.58
C PHE A 52 -20.21 -16.22 -1.62
N TYR A 53 -19.29 -16.71 -0.77
CA TYR A 53 -18.47 -15.86 0.10
C TYR A 53 -17.47 -15.02 -0.70
N GLN A 54 -16.98 -15.51 -1.84
CA GLN A 54 -16.20 -14.68 -2.77
C GLN A 54 -17.00 -13.47 -3.29
N THR A 55 -18.33 -13.51 -3.29
CA THR A 55 -19.17 -12.37 -3.72
C THR A 55 -19.34 -11.34 -2.60
N PHE A 56 -19.44 -11.79 -1.34
CA PHE A 56 -19.64 -10.93 -0.16
C PHE A 56 -18.33 -10.39 0.45
N MET A 57 -17.28 -11.21 0.51
CA MET A 57 -15.93 -10.84 0.99
C MET A 57 -15.00 -10.43 -0.14
N ARG A 58 -15.53 -10.23 -1.36
CA ARG A 58 -14.75 -9.68 -2.48
C ARG A 58 -14.13 -8.37 -1.98
N PRO A 59 -12.79 -8.23 -1.92
CA PRO A 59 -12.18 -6.96 -1.60
C PRO A 59 -12.78 -5.96 -2.58
N LYS A 60 -13.46 -4.94 -2.06
CA LYS A 60 -13.94 -3.82 -2.86
C LYS A 60 -12.69 -3.09 -3.33
N VAL A 61 -12.11 -3.54 -4.44
CA VAL A 61 -11.06 -2.81 -5.13
C VAL A 61 -11.70 -1.49 -5.50
N VAL A 62 -11.33 -0.44 -4.77
CA VAL A 62 -11.79 0.91 -5.03
C VAL A 62 -11.48 1.19 -6.49
N ASP A 63 -12.52 1.45 -7.28
CA ASP A 63 -12.46 1.81 -8.70
C ASP A 63 -11.82 0.76 -9.66
N LYS A 64 -11.44 -0.44 -9.20
CA LYS A 64 -10.69 -1.45 -10.00
C LYS A 64 -9.44 -0.88 -10.71
N LYS A 65 -8.93 0.27 -10.27
CA LYS A 65 -7.79 0.97 -10.87
C LYS A 65 -6.57 0.78 -10.00
N VAL A 66 -5.43 0.64 -10.64
CA VAL A 66 -4.14 0.69 -9.96
C VAL A 66 -3.78 2.15 -9.73
N HIS A 67 -3.52 2.48 -8.47
CA HIS A 67 -3.11 3.80 -8.04
C HIS A 67 -1.62 3.75 -7.67
N ILE A 68 -0.85 4.66 -8.25
CA ILE A 68 0.60 4.72 -8.06
C ILE A 68 0.92 5.90 -7.14
N PHE A 69 1.62 5.59 -6.06
CA PHE A 69 2.11 6.57 -5.10
C PHE A 69 3.63 6.59 -5.16
N SER A 70 4.20 7.73 -5.51
CA SER A 70 5.64 7.94 -5.53
C SER A 70 6.00 8.99 -4.48
N GLY A 71 7.01 8.71 -3.66
CA GLY A 71 7.60 9.73 -2.79
C GLY A 71 8.48 10.70 -3.58
N GLY A 72 8.67 11.92 -3.06
CA GLY A 72 9.57 12.93 -3.65
C GLY A 72 8.89 14.12 -4.35
N GLY A 73 7.73 14.57 -3.86
CA GLY A 73 7.18 15.90 -4.17
C GLY A 73 6.51 16.09 -5.55
N SER A 74 6.60 15.12 -6.46
CA SER A 74 5.84 15.17 -7.72
C SER A 74 4.44 14.58 -7.53
N PRO A 75 3.34 15.27 -7.92
CA PRO A 75 1.99 14.72 -7.80
C PRO A 75 1.85 13.47 -8.69
N SER A 76 1.94 12.28 -8.09
CA SER A 76 1.78 11.01 -8.82
C SER A 76 0.32 10.57 -8.94
N HIS A 77 -0.61 11.32 -8.33
CA HIS A 77 -2.01 10.94 -8.19
C HIS A 77 -2.95 12.13 -8.43
N PRO A 78 -4.09 11.98 -9.16
CA PRO A 78 -5.03 13.07 -9.41
C PRO A 78 -5.59 13.72 -8.14
N GLU A 79 -5.74 12.94 -7.06
CA GLU A 79 -6.26 13.40 -5.77
C GLU A 79 -5.16 13.64 -4.72
N HIS A 80 -3.92 13.90 -5.15
CA HIS A 80 -2.76 14.06 -4.26
C HIS A 80 -3.00 15.06 -3.13
N GLU A 81 -3.64 16.20 -3.41
CA GLU A 81 -3.97 17.21 -2.41
C GLU A 81 -4.89 16.68 -1.29
N MET A 82 -5.92 15.90 -1.66
CA MET A 82 -6.86 15.32 -0.69
C MET A 82 -6.14 14.29 0.20
N ILE A 83 -5.22 13.51 -0.39
CA ILE A 83 -4.41 12.53 0.32
C ILE A 83 -3.50 13.23 1.34
N LEU A 84 -2.79 14.29 0.94
CA LEU A 84 -1.94 15.07 1.85
C LEU A 84 -2.76 15.71 2.97
N LYS A 85 -3.94 16.24 2.67
CA LYS A 85 -4.86 16.79 3.68
C LYS A 85 -5.31 15.72 4.68
N LYS A 86 -5.58 14.50 4.22
CA LYS A 86 -5.90 13.36 5.10
C LYS A 86 -4.70 12.98 5.97
N LEU A 87 -3.49 12.94 5.41
CA LEU A 87 -2.25 12.70 6.17
C LEU A 87 -1.98 13.78 7.22
N GLY A 88 -2.30 15.04 6.92
CA GLY A 88 -2.24 16.14 7.89
C GLY A 88 -3.12 15.88 9.10
N LYS A 89 -4.38 15.49 8.88
CA LYS A 89 -5.33 15.14 9.95
C LYS A 89 -4.88 13.91 10.73
N LEU A 90 -4.40 12.87 10.04
CA LEU A 90 -3.87 11.67 10.70
C LEU A 90 -2.65 12.02 11.55
N GLY A 91 -1.75 12.89 11.07
CA GLY A 91 -0.58 13.30 11.82
C GLY A 91 -0.90 13.91 13.19
N ALA A 92 -2.01 14.67 13.32
CA ALA A 92 -2.47 15.18 14.60
C ALA A 92 -2.95 14.05 15.53
N LEU A 93 -3.83 13.17 15.02
CA LEU A 93 -4.35 12.01 15.78
C LEU A 93 -3.24 11.05 16.23
N LEU A 94 -2.24 10.81 15.38
CA LEU A 94 -1.12 9.96 15.69
C LEU A 94 -0.26 10.54 16.82
N ARG A 95 -0.02 11.86 16.82
CA ARG A 95 0.70 12.54 17.91
C ARG A 95 -0.05 12.45 19.24
N GLU A 96 -1.38 12.61 19.22
CA GLU A 96 -2.23 12.42 20.40
C GLU A 96 -2.18 10.97 20.93
N ALA A 97 -2.06 9.99 20.03
CA ALA A 97 -1.85 8.58 20.36
C ALA A 97 -0.40 8.24 20.77
N GLY A 98 0.50 9.22 20.85
CA GLY A 98 1.89 9.04 21.29
C GLY A 98 2.87 8.57 20.22
N TYR A 99 2.49 8.58 18.94
CA TYR A 99 3.42 8.29 17.85
C TYR A 99 4.39 9.45 17.62
N CYS A 100 5.69 9.13 17.61
CA CYS A 100 6.77 10.04 17.28
C CYS A 100 7.45 9.57 15.98
N PRO A 101 7.55 10.41 14.94
CA PRO A 101 8.24 10.04 13.70
C PRO A 101 9.72 9.72 13.94
N ASP A 102 10.20 8.62 13.35
CA ASP A 102 11.59 8.20 13.43
C ASP A 102 12.36 8.54 12.14
N GLY A 103 13.15 9.62 12.20
CA GLY A 103 13.96 10.13 11.09
C GLY A 103 15.12 9.22 10.67
N SER A 104 15.44 8.16 11.43
CA SER A 104 16.57 7.26 11.13
C SER A 104 16.44 6.50 9.80
N PHE A 105 15.24 6.49 9.21
CA PHE A 105 14.94 5.82 7.94
C PHE A 105 15.03 6.74 6.71
N VAL A 106 15.45 8.00 6.87
CA VAL A 106 15.67 8.98 5.80
C VAL A 106 17.18 9.21 5.60
N MET A 107 17.60 9.68 4.42
CA MET A 107 19.01 9.95 4.15
C MET A 107 19.63 10.88 5.20
N HIS A 108 20.86 10.59 5.57
CA HIS A 108 21.54 11.21 6.72
C HIS A 108 21.97 12.67 6.45
N ASP A 109 22.03 13.09 5.19
CA ASP A 109 22.43 14.42 4.73
C ASP A 109 21.30 15.45 4.73
N VAL A 110 20.12 15.06 5.21
CA VAL A 110 18.94 15.92 5.34
C VAL A 110 18.78 16.38 6.79
N ASP A 111 18.39 17.63 7.01
CA ASP A 111 18.13 18.15 8.37
C ASP A 111 16.97 17.37 9.04
N GLU A 112 16.97 17.26 10.37
CA GLU A 112 15.98 16.44 11.10
C GLU A 112 14.51 16.87 10.84
N GLU A 113 14.25 18.17 10.65
CA GLU A 113 12.92 18.66 10.26
C GLU A 113 12.51 18.19 8.86
N ASP A 114 13.45 18.19 7.92
CA ASP A 114 13.25 17.73 6.55
C ASP A 114 13.17 16.20 6.45
N LYS A 115 13.83 15.46 7.35
CA LYS A 115 13.64 14.01 7.50
C LYS A 115 12.21 13.70 7.91
N VAL A 116 11.68 14.40 8.91
CA VAL A 116 10.28 14.24 9.34
C VAL A 116 9.31 14.60 8.22
N HIS A 117 9.61 15.61 7.41
CA HIS A 117 8.81 15.95 6.24
C HIS A 117 8.84 14.83 5.18
N SER A 118 10.03 14.30 4.86
CA SER A 118 10.21 13.21 3.90
C SER A 118 9.43 11.94 4.27
N LEU A 119 9.37 11.61 5.57
CA LEU A 119 8.58 10.49 6.07
C LEU A 119 7.08 10.61 5.76
N ARG A 120 6.54 11.83 5.57
CA ARG A 120 5.12 12.03 5.23
C ARG A 120 4.82 11.64 3.78
N ASP A 121 5.81 11.76 2.91
CA ASP A 121 5.69 11.53 1.48
C ASP A 121 6.00 10.08 1.09
N HIS A 122 6.24 9.21 2.06
CA HIS A 122 6.41 7.79 1.81
C HIS A 122 5.14 7.19 1.17
N SER A 123 5.35 6.42 0.09
CA SER A 123 4.28 5.83 -0.73
C SER A 123 3.27 5.02 0.08
N GLU A 124 3.70 4.42 1.17
CA GLU A 124 2.84 3.64 2.08
C GLU A 124 1.85 4.52 2.82
N LYS A 125 2.31 5.65 3.35
CA LYS A 125 1.43 6.58 4.08
C LYS A 125 0.42 7.19 3.11
N LEU A 126 0.85 7.52 1.90
CA LEU A 126 -0.03 7.99 0.82
C LEU A 126 -1.10 6.93 0.47
N ALA A 127 -0.70 5.67 0.30
CA ALA A 127 -1.62 4.57 -0.01
C ALA A 127 -2.65 4.33 1.11
N VAL A 128 -2.22 4.36 2.38
CA VAL A 128 -3.11 4.21 3.54
C VAL A 128 -4.08 5.38 3.64
N ALA A 129 -3.59 6.61 3.49
CA ALA A 129 -4.45 7.80 3.53
C ALA A 129 -5.48 7.79 2.39
N TYR A 130 -5.08 7.36 1.20
CA TYR A 130 -5.99 7.15 0.08
C TYR A 130 -7.04 6.07 0.39
N GLY A 131 -6.62 4.92 0.93
CA GLY A 131 -7.52 3.86 1.38
C GLY A 131 -8.57 4.38 2.38
N LEU A 132 -8.14 5.17 3.37
CA LEU A 132 -9.03 5.78 4.37
C LEU A 132 -9.97 6.85 3.81
N LEU A 133 -9.67 7.45 2.66
CA LEU A 133 -10.57 8.38 1.97
C LEU A 133 -11.66 7.65 1.18
N LYS A 134 -11.32 6.48 0.62
CA LYS A 134 -12.19 5.76 -0.32
C LYS A 134 -12.98 4.63 0.31
N VAL A 135 -12.48 4.07 1.39
CA VAL A 135 -13.11 2.95 2.09
C VAL A 135 -13.87 3.47 3.31
N PRO A 136 -15.18 3.18 3.45
CA PRO A 136 -15.97 3.56 4.62
C PRO A 136 -15.33 3.14 5.95
N GLU A 137 -15.66 3.86 7.01
CA GLU A 137 -15.20 3.55 8.36
C GLU A 137 -15.66 2.15 8.81
N GLY A 138 -14.83 1.47 9.59
CA GLY A 138 -15.07 0.09 10.03
C GLY A 138 -14.86 -1.01 8.97
N MET A 139 -14.58 -0.66 7.70
CA MET A 139 -14.20 -1.65 6.70
C MET A 139 -12.68 -1.86 6.65
N PRO A 140 -12.18 -3.09 6.43
CA PRO A 140 -10.75 -3.34 6.33
C PRO A 140 -10.13 -2.66 5.11
N ILE A 141 -8.88 -2.19 5.24
CA ILE A 141 -8.07 -1.67 4.12
C ILE A 141 -6.80 -2.48 4.05
N ARG A 142 -6.65 -3.24 2.98
CA ARG A 142 -5.42 -3.96 2.72
C ARG A 142 -4.45 -3.14 1.88
N VAL A 143 -3.24 -2.95 2.38
CA VAL A 143 -2.15 -2.30 1.64
C VAL A 143 -1.07 -3.34 1.36
N MET A 144 -1.05 -3.86 0.14
CA MET A 144 0.01 -4.77 -0.30
C MET A 144 1.24 -3.97 -0.73
N LYS A 145 2.36 -4.16 -0.04
CA LYS A 145 3.64 -3.54 -0.39
C LYS A 145 4.66 -4.63 -0.72
N ASN A 146 5.27 -4.56 -1.91
CA ASN A 146 6.30 -5.52 -2.35
C ASN A 146 7.74 -5.09 -1.98
N LEU A 147 7.91 -4.30 -0.94
CA LEU A 147 9.22 -3.87 -0.43
C LEU A 147 9.22 -3.92 1.08
N ARG A 148 10.41 -4.06 1.67
CA ARG A 148 10.62 -3.78 3.10
C ARG A 148 10.02 -2.41 3.40
N VAL A 149 8.99 -2.38 4.23
CA VAL A 149 8.38 -1.14 4.69
C VAL A 149 9.34 -0.48 5.67
N CYS A 150 9.49 0.84 5.57
CA CYS A 150 10.39 1.56 6.45
C CYS A 150 9.92 1.39 7.91
N GLY A 151 10.83 1.36 8.89
CA GLY A 151 10.42 1.08 10.28
C GLY A 151 9.43 2.12 10.83
N ASP A 152 9.61 3.38 10.43
CA ASP A 152 8.66 4.46 10.73
C ASP A 152 7.28 4.24 10.09
N CYS A 153 7.24 3.82 8.83
CA CYS A 153 6.04 3.51 8.08
C CYS A 153 5.28 2.35 8.75
N HIS A 154 6.00 1.31 9.15
CA HIS A 154 5.43 0.16 9.85
C HIS A 154 4.76 0.58 11.15
N SER A 155 5.48 1.35 11.97
CA SER A 155 4.97 1.89 13.24
C SER A 155 3.77 2.81 13.01
N THR A 156 3.84 3.68 12.01
CA THR A 156 2.75 4.58 11.62
C THR A 156 1.48 3.80 11.27
N ILE A 157 1.59 2.79 10.39
CA ILE A 157 0.47 2.00 9.93
C ILE A 157 -0.21 1.27 11.09
N LYS A 158 0.59 0.71 12.01
CA LYS A 158 0.08 0.05 13.21
C LYS A 158 -0.73 1.01 14.10
N VAL A 159 -0.24 2.22 14.31
CA VAL A 159 -0.97 3.22 15.11
C VAL A 159 -2.22 3.71 14.36
N ILE A 160 -2.15 3.89 13.03
CA ILE A 160 -3.32 4.20 12.20
C ILE A 160 -4.40 3.12 12.35
N ALA A 161 -4.02 1.84 12.32
CA ALA A 161 -4.92 0.70 12.52
C ALA A 161 -5.70 0.84 13.83
N GLN A 162 -4.98 1.10 14.93
CA GLN A 162 -5.54 1.28 16.26
C GLN A 162 -6.51 2.47 16.36
N VAL A 163 -6.08 3.66 15.89
CA VAL A 163 -6.90 4.89 16.04
C VAL A 163 -8.10 4.93 15.09
N THR A 164 -8.08 4.13 14.01
CA THR A 164 -9.19 4.05 13.05
C THR A 164 -10.08 2.82 13.26
N GLY A 165 -9.76 1.96 14.24
CA GLY A 165 -10.50 0.72 14.49
C GLY A 165 -10.51 -0.23 13.29
N ARG A 166 -9.38 -0.33 12.56
CA ARG A 166 -9.22 -1.22 11.40
C ARG A 166 -8.09 -2.20 11.68
N ASP A 167 -8.38 -3.50 11.60
CA ASP A 167 -7.41 -4.54 11.97
C ASP A 167 -6.48 -4.96 10.80
N ASP A 168 -6.90 -4.79 9.54
CA ASP A 168 -6.29 -5.49 8.39
C ASP A 168 -5.35 -4.65 7.51
N PHE A 169 -4.39 -3.93 8.08
CA PHE A 169 -3.23 -3.44 7.30
C PHE A 169 -2.14 -4.53 7.22
N GLU A 170 -2.50 -5.74 6.80
CA GLU A 170 -1.53 -6.84 6.68
C GLU A 170 -0.71 -6.73 5.39
N GLY A 171 0.58 -6.42 5.57
CA GLY A 171 1.65 -6.67 4.63
C GLY A 171 2.80 -7.34 5.39
N TYR A 172 2.96 -8.64 5.23
CA TYR A 172 4.17 -9.38 5.62
C TYR A 172 5.05 -9.55 4.38
#